data_AF-A0A842RIC0-F1
#
_entry.id   AF-A0A842RIC0-F1
#
_cell.length_a   1.000
_cell.length_b   1.000
_cell.length_c   1.000
_cell.angle_alpha   90.00
_cell.angle_beta   90.00
_cell.angle_gamma   90.00
#
_symmetry.space_group_name_H-M   'P 1'
#
loop_
_entity.id
_entity.type
_entity.pdbx_description
1 polymer ?
#
loop_
_entity_poly.entity_id
_entity_poly.type
_entity_poly.pdbx_seq_one_letter_code
_entity_poly.pdbx_strand_id
1 'polypeptide(L)'
;MEHPKKDHEKLVGIIIYDVDSFEQGRKVIDSMKNCPNLLMSGFENNKVYSIYLVPQTKEWWLKWPEENKDNLAVNHVTTIVWDSIIFPEKITFGQNKEKYPEPPCGTDCSNCQLKTRFNCEGCPAVE
;
A
#
# COMPACT_ATOMS: atom_id res chain seq x y z
N MET A 1 -17.51 9.57 -28.90
CA MET A 1 -17.39 9.66 -27.43
C MET A 1 -15.92 9.63 -27.12
N GLU A 2 -15.32 10.79 -26.85
CA GLU A 2 -13.90 10.91 -26.53
C GLU A 2 -13.65 10.25 -25.18
N HIS A 3 -12.76 9.25 -25.16
CA HIS A 3 -12.27 8.66 -23.91
C HIS A 3 -11.46 9.73 -23.16
N PRO A 4 -11.75 10.00 -21.88
CA PRO A 4 -10.97 10.96 -21.12
C PRO A 4 -9.50 10.52 -21.09
N LYS A 5 -8.64 11.54 -21.22
CA LYS A 5 -7.18 11.45 -21.36
C LYS A 5 -6.56 10.48 -20.34
N LYS A 6 -5.59 9.69 -20.81
CA LYS A 6 -4.74 8.77 -20.04
C LYS A 6 -3.90 9.53 -19.00
N ASP A 7 -4.52 9.97 -17.91
CA ASP A 7 -3.80 10.39 -16.71
C ASP A 7 -3.43 9.11 -15.95
N HIS A 8 -2.23 8.60 -16.18
CA HIS A 8 -1.54 7.54 -15.44
C HIS A 8 -2.46 6.46 -14.84
N GLU A 9 -2.67 5.35 -15.56
CA GLU A 9 -3.46 4.21 -15.07
C GLU A 9 -3.06 3.88 -13.62
N LYS A 10 -4.03 3.99 -12.71
CA LYS A 10 -3.86 3.66 -11.29
C LYS A 10 -4.39 2.25 -11.06
N LEU A 11 -3.78 1.55 -10.12
CA LEU A 11 -4.21 0.24 -9.65
C LEU A 11 -4.81 0.36 -8.26
N VAL A 12 -5.85 -0.43 -8.00
CA VAL A 12 -6.33 -0.68 -6.64
C VAL A 12 -5.76 -2.01 -6.20
N GLY A 13 -4.98 -1.98 -5.13
CA GLY A 13 -4.47 -3.18 -4.49
C GLY A 13 -5.18 -3.44 -3.18
N ILE A 14 -5.64 -4.66 -2.96
CA ILE A 14 -6.11 -5.12 -1.65
C ILE A 14 -5.07 -6.10 -1.14
N ILE A 15 -4.42 -5.72 -0.04
CA ILE A 15 -3.47 -6.60 0.65
C ILE A 15 -4.16 -7.13 1.90
N ILE A 16 -4.23 -8.46 1.97
CA ILE A 16 -4.88 -9.18 3.05
C ILE A 16 -3.78 -9.84 3.87
N TYR A 17 -3.71 -9.52 5.16
CA TYR A 17 -2.72 -10.08 6.09
C TYR A 17 -3.43 -10.98 7.10
N ASP A 18 -2.99 -12.23 7.19
CA ASP A 18 -3.44 -13.15 8.22
C ASP A 18 -2.60 -12.95 9.48
N VAL A 19 -3.28 -12.67 10.59
CA VAL A 19 -2.66 -12.36 11.88
C VAL A 19 -3.24 -13.26 12.98
N ASP A 20 -2.52 -13.45 14.06
CA ASP A 20 -2.93 -14.28 15.21
C ASP A 20 -3.94 -13.57 16.13
N SER A 21 -3.97 -12.23 16.08
CA SER A 21 -4.78 -11.44 17.00
C SER A 21 -5.12 -10.06 16.46
N PHE A 22 -6.13 -9.45 17.08
CA PHE A 22 -6.45 -8.04 16.88
C PHE A 22 -5.28 -7.12 17.21
N GLU A 23 -4.49 -7.42 18.25
CA GLU A 23 -3.35 -6.58 18.64
C GLU A 23 -2.26 -6.56 17.56
N GLN A 24 -1.94 -7.72 17.00
CA GLN A 24 -1.00 -7.82 15.88
C GLN A 24 -1.57 -7.15 14.62
N GLY A 25 -2.85 -7.37 14.32
CA GLY A 25 -3.51 -6.70 13.20
C GLY A 25 -3.48 -5.18 13.33
N ARG A 26 -3.67 -4.66 14.55
CA ARG A 26 -3.55 -3.24 14.85
C ARG A 26 -2.14 -2.70 14.61
N LYS A 27 -1.08 -3.46 14.94
CA LYS A 27 0.30 -3.06 14.62
C LYS A 27 0.51 -2.91 13.11
N VAL A 28 -0.04 -3.82 12.30
CA VAL A 28 0.00 -3.71 10.84
C VAL A 28 -0.72 -2.45 10.37
N ILE A 29 -1.95 -2.21 10.82
CA ILE A 29 -2.73 -1.01 10.47
C ILE A 29 -1.98 0.27 10.89
N ASP A 30 -1.49 0.33 12.13
CA ASP A 30 -0.82 1.50 12.67
C ASP A 30 0.51 1.81 11.95
N SER A 31 1.23 0.80 11.47
CA SER A 31 2.46 1.00 10.68
C SER A 31 2.19 1.65 9.32
N MET A 32 1.03 1.35 8.71
CA MET A 32 0.70 1.81 7.36
C MET A 32 -0.29 2.97 7.32
N LYS A 33 -0.84 3.41 8.46
CA LYS A 33 -1.88 4.46 8.53
C LYS A 33 -1.50 5.78 7.87
N ASN A 34 -0.20 6.06 7.79
CA ASN A 34 0.35 7.28 7.18
C ASN A 34 0.82 7.08 5.74
N CYS A 35 0.58 5.90 5.14
CA CYS A 35 0.96 5.64 3.75
C CYS A 35 0.12 6.52 2.80
N PRO A 36 0.74 7.30 1.90
CA PRO A 36 0.03 8.21 1.00
C PRO A 36 -0.80 7.48 -0.05
N ASN A 37 -0.54 6.19 -0.25
CA ASN A 37 -1.30 5.33 -1.16
C ASN A 37 -2.43 4.60 -0.44
N LEU A 38 -2.51 4.63 0.90
CA LEU A 38 -3.55 3.92 1.65
C LEU A 38 -4.88 4.66 1.52
N LEU A 39 -5.90 3.96 1.06
CA LEU A 39 -7.27 4.45 1.05
C LEU A 39 -7.98 4.18 2.38
N MET A 40 -7.84 2.95 2.87
CA MET A 40 -8.40 2.50 4.14
C MET A 40 -7.79 1.16 4.55
N SER A 41 -7.81 0.91 5.85
CA SER A 41 -7.58 -0.43 6.41
C SER A 41 -8.69 -0.82 7.37
N GLY A 42 -8.97 -2.12 7.45
CA GLY A 42 -9.93 -2.70 8.37
C GLY A 42 -9.42 -4.03 8.93
N PHE A 43 -10.05 -4.49 10.01
CA PHE A 43 -9.77 -5.78 10.63
C PHE A 43 -11.05 -6.58 10.79
N GLU A 44 -11.03 -7.85 10.36
CA GLU A 44 -12.13 -8.79 10.55
C GLU A 44 -11.58 -10.23 10.59
N ASN A 45 -12.08 -11.06 11.50
CA ASN A 45 -11.77 -12.50 11.55
C ASN A 45 -10.27 -12.84 11.44
N ASN A 46 -9.44 -12.16 12.24
CA ASN A 46 -7.98 -12.35 12.24
C ASN A 46 -7.30 -12.01 10.90
N LYS A 47 -7.93 -11.13 10.12
CA LYS A 47 -7.38 -10.61 8.86
C LYS A 47 -7.38 -9.10 8.88
N VAL A 48 -6.29 -8.51 8.41
CA VAL A 48 -6.22 -7.09 8.08
C VAL A 48 -6.42 -6.93 6.58
N TYR A 49 -7.31 -6.03 6.19
CA TYR A 49 -7.54 -5.65 4.80
C TYR A 49 -7.03 -4.24 4.62
N SER A 50 -6.02 -4.04 3.78
CA SER A 50 -5.51 -2.71 3.44
C SER A 50 -5.70 -2.45 1.96
N ILE A 51 -6.45 -1.39 1.65
CA ILE A 51 -6.78 -1.01 0.28
C ILE A 51 -5.91 0.17 -0.11
N TYR A 52 -5.17 0.01 -1.21
CA TYR A 52 -4.24 1.01 -1.73
C TYR A 52 -4.63 1.48 -3.11
N LEU A 53 -4.34 2.74 -3.41
CA LEU A 53 -4.39 3.31 -4.75
C LEU A 53 -2.96 3.70 -5.16
N VAL A 54 -2.38 2.98 -6.11
CA VAL A 54 -0.99 3.18 -6.54
C VAL A 54 -0.92 3.44 -8.05
N PRO A 55 0.13 4.09 -8.56
CA PRO A 55 0.41 4.11 -10.00
C PRO A 55 0.65 2.68 -10.53
N GLN A 56 0.27 2.40 -11.78
CA GLN A 56 0.53 1.11 -12.43
C GLN A 56 2.02 0.74 -12.47
N THR A 57 2.91 1.73 -12.58
CA THR A 57 4.37 1.52 -12.49
C THR A 57 4.83 0.97 -11.13
N LYS A 58 3.98 1.04 -10.10
CA LYS A 58 4.23 0.53 -8.75
C LYS A 58 3.43 -0.74 -8.44
N GLU A 59 2.96 -1.51 -9.44
CA GLU A 59 2.32 -2.81 -9.19
C GLU A 59 3.19 -3.75 -8.35
N TRP A 60 4.51 -3.75 -8.60
CA TRP A 60 5.49 -4.54 -7.84
C TRP A 60 5.40 -4.26 -6.32
N TRP A 61 5.05 -3.04 -5.93
CA TRP A 61 4.95 -2.63 -4.54
C TRP A 61 3.79 -3.33 -3.83
N LEU A 62 2.67 -3.58 -4.54
CA LEU A 62 1.52 -4.31 -4.00
C LEU A 62 1.84 -5.80 -3.78
N LYS A 63 2.70 -6.37 -4.61
CA LYS A 63 3.08 -7.80 -4.55
C LYS A 63 4.24 -8.05 -3.59
N TRP A 64 5.03 -7.03 -3.28
CA TRP A 64 6.21 -7.16 -2.42
C TRP A 64 5.90 -7.79 -1.04
N PRO A 65 4.81 -7.41 -0.33
CA PRO A 65 4.45 -8.04 0.94
C PRO A 65 4.19 -9.53 0.86
N GLU A 66 3.64 -10.02 -0.25
CA GLU A 66 3.39 -11.45 -0.48
C GLU A 66 4.69 -12.24 -0.62
N GLU A 67 5.65 -11.70 -1.37
CA GLU A 67 6.98 -12.30 -1.55
C GLU A 67 7.88 -12.19 -0.31
N ASN A 68 7.59 -11.27 0.61
CA ASN A 68 8.46 -10.92 1.74
C ASN A 68 7.74 -10.99 3.10
N LYS A 69 6.73 -11.87 3.20
CA LYS A 69 5.87 -11.99 4.38
C LYS A 69 6.63 -12.22 5.69
N ASP A 70 7.79 -12.88 5.64
CA ASP A 70 8.58 -13.22 6.81
C ASP A 70 9.17 -11.96 7.49
N ASN A 71 9.24 -10.83 6.77
CA ASN A 71 9.64 -9.53 7.31
C ASN A 71 8.49 -8.76 7.98
N LEU A 72 7.24 -9.23 7.84
CA LEU A 72 6.04 -8.50 8.27
C LEU A 72 5.45 -9.04 9.57
N ALA A 73 6.03 -10.10 10.14
CA ALA A 73 5.52 -10.77 11.34
C ALA A 73 4.02 -11.10 11.21
N VAL A 74 3.62 -11.69 10.07
CA VAL A 74 2.27 -12.16 9.77
C VAL A 74 2.32 -13.61 9.26
N ASN A 75 1.21 -14.33 9.37
CA ASN A 75 1.15 -15.75 9.00
C ASN A 75 1.18 -15.94 7.48
N HIS A 76 0.35 -15.15 6.80
CA HIS A 76 0.15 -15.21 5.37
C HIS A 76 -0.21 -13.83 4.84
N VAL A 77 0.11 -13.60 3.56
CA VAL A 77 -0.25 -12.38 2.84
C VAL A 77 -0.81 -12.80 1.50
N THR A 78 -1.92 -12.18 1.12
CA THR A 78 -2.54 -12.34 -0.21
C THR A 78 -2.75 -10.96 -0.82
N THR A 79 -2.33 -10.77 -2.07
CA THR A 79 -2.59 -9.53 -2.79
C THR A 79 -3.58 -9.75 -3.93
N ILE A 80 -4.60 -8.88 -3.99
CA ILE A 80 -5.52 -8.76 -5.12
C ILE A 80 -5.25 -7.43 -5.81
N VAL A 81 -5.11 -7.43 -7.13
CA VAL A 81 -4.88 -6.22 -7.94
C VAL A 81 -6.04 -6.05 -8.92
N TRP A 82 -6.62 -4.86 -8.93
CA TRP A 82 -7.58 -4.42 -9.93
C TRP A 82 -6.94 -3.37 -10.83
N ASP A 83 -6.96 -3.61 -12.14
CA ASP A 83 -6.43 -2.72 -13.18
C ASP A 83 -7.51 -1.85 -13.83
N SER A 84 -8.77 -2.29 -13.76
CA SER A 84 -9.93 -1.64 -14.34
C SER A 84 -10.89 -1.18 -13.25
N ILE A 85 -10.68 0.03 -12.73
CA ILE A 85 -11.43 0.55 -11.57
C ILE A 85 -12.44 1.62 -12.00
N ILE A 86 -13.64 1.54 -11.47
CA ILE A 86 -14.66 2.59 -11.59
C ILE A 86 -14.83 3.23 -10.21
N PHE A 87 -14.48 4.51 -10.10
CA PHE A 87 -14.74 5.29 -8.89
C PHE A 87 -16.08 6.03 -9.00
N PRO A 88 -16.87 6.10 -7.92
CA PRO A 88 -17.99 7.02 -7.84
C PRO A 88 -17.55 8.46 -8.07
N GLU A 89 -18.42 9.28 -8.67
CA GLU A 89 -18.13 10.68 -9.06
C GLU A 89 -17.69 11.59 -7.89
N LYS A 90 -17.99 11.20 -6.64
CA LYS A 90 -17.77 12.02 -5.43
C LYS A 90 -16.81 11.38 -4.43
N ILE A 91 -15.79 10.66 -4.90
CA ILE A 91 -14.70 10.23 -4.01
C ILE A 91 -13.51 11.17 -4.15
N THR A 92 -13.18 11.85 -3.05
CA THR A 92 -11.93 12.58 -2.91
C THR A 92 -10.99 11.73 -2.06
N PHE A 93 -9.89 11.27 -2.65
CA PHE A 93 -8.84 10.59 -1.89
C PHE A 93 -7.98 11.64 -1.17
N GLY A 94 -7.94 11.56 0.16
CA GLY A 94 -7.02 12.36 0.93
C GLY A 94 -5.60 11.88 0.68
N GLN A 95 -4.81 12.64 -0.06
CA GLN A 95 -3.36 12.51 0.07
C GLN A 95 -3.01 13.13 1.41
N ASN A 96 -2.55 12.32 2.36
CA ASN A 96 -1.98 12.86 3.58
C ASN A 96 -0.78 13.72 3.19
N LYS A 97 -0.89 15.04 3.35
CA LYS A 97 0.14 16.02 2.97
C LYS A 97 1.16 16.26 4.08
N GLU A 98 0.91 15.68 5.25
CA GLU A 98 1.82 15.78 6.37
C GLU A 98 3.07 14.94 6.09
N LYS A 99 4.24 15.57 6.22
CA LYS A 99 5.52 14.88 6.09
C LYS A 99 5.87 14.22 7.41
N TYR A 100 6.30 12.96 7.33
CA TYR A 100 6.73 12.18 8.47
C TYR A 100 8.26 12.08 8.50
N PRO A 101 8.87 11.90 9.68
CA PRO A 101 10.32 11.75 9.81
C PRO A 101 10.84 10.45 9.20
N GLU A 102 10.00 9.41 9.11
CA GLU A 102 10.36 8.08 8.63
C GLU A 102 9.27 7.52 7.70
N PRO A 103 9.65 6.72 6.68
CA PRO A 103 8.67 6.12 5.80
C PRO A 103 7.86 5.05 6.57
N PRO A 104 6.57 4.86 6.27
CA PRO A 104 5.73 3.87 6.95
C PRO A 104 6.20 2.42 6.77
N CYS A 105 7.01 2.13 5.76
CA CYS A 105 7.67 0.83 5.61
C CYS A 105 8.85 0.63 6.59
N GLY A 106 9.22 1.63 7.38
CA GLY A 106 10.27 1.57 8.40
C GLY A 106 11.69 1.36 7.86
N THR A 107 11.91 1.49 6.54
CA THR A 107 13.20 1.19 5.91
C THR A 107 14.07 2.43 5.75
N ASP A 108 15.38 2.29 5.95
CA ASP A 108 16.38 3.28 5.52
C ASP A 108 16.51 3.25 3.99
N CYS A 109 15.96 4.26 3.32
CA CYS A 109 15.98 4.41 1.87
C CYS A 109 17.41 4.47 1.28
N SER A 110 18.42 4.85 2.06
CA SER A 110 19.81 4.91 1.58
C SER A 110 20.42 3.52 1.32
N ASN A 111 19.94 2.50 2.04
CA ASN A 111 20.43 1.12 1.97
C ASN A 111 19.35 0.11 1.52
N CYS A 112 18.21 0.60 1.05
CA CYS A 112 17.09 -0.25 0.67
C CYS A 112 17.34 -0.97 -0.67
N GLN A 113 17.31 -2.30 -0.67
CA GLN A 113 17.46 -3.11 -1.90
C GLN A 113 16.37 -2.83 -2.95
N LEU A 114 15.21 -2.31 -2.55
CA LEU A 114 14.12 -1.96 -3.47
C LEU A 114 14.50 -0.81 -4.40
N LYS A 115 15.43 0.05 -3.98
CA LYS A 115 15.98 1.11 -4.83
C LYS A 115 16.69 0.50 -6.05
N THR A 116 17.53 -0.51 -5.84
CA THR A 116 18.24 -1.17 -6.93
C THR A 116 17.37 -2.15 -7.71
N ARG A 117 16.53 -2.93 -7.01
CA ARG A 117 15.72 -4.01 -7.62
C ARG A 117 14.53 -3.51 -8.42
N PHE A 118 13.90 -2.42 -7.99
CA PHE A 118 12.65 -1.93 -8.57
C PHE A 118 12.68 -0.45 -8.96
N ASN A 119 13.87 0.17 -8.92
CA ASN A 119 14.02 1.62 -9.12
C ASN A 119 13.10 2.43 -8.18
N CYS A 120 12.98 2.00 -6.92
CA CYS A 120 12.17 2.70 -5.92
C CYS A 120 12.74 4.11 -5.67
N GLU A 121 11.91 5.13 -5.90
CA GLU A 121 12.31 6.54 -5.79
C GLU A 121 12.35 7.05 -4.35
N GLY A 122 11.65 6.37 -3.43
CA GLY A 122 11.44 6.85 -2.07
C GLY A 122 9.96 6.86 -1.68
N CYS A 123 9.68 7.21 -0.44
CA CYS A 123 8.31 7.32 0.06
C CYS A 123 7.86 8.78 -0.01
N PRO A 124 6.74 9.10 -0.70
CA PRO A 124 6.21 10.46 -0.72
C PRO A 124 5.81 10.99 0.66
N ALA A 125 5.70 10.12 1.67
CA ALA A 125 5.41 10.51 3.05
C ALA A 125 6.55 11.29 3.73
N VAL A 126 7.79 11.20 3.23
CA VAL A 126 8.97 11.82 3.86
C VAL A 126 9.66 12.88 3.00
N GLU A 127 9.27 13.01 1.73
CA GLU A 127 9.88 13.91 0.74
C GLU A 127 9.32 15.33 0.78
#